data_AF-A0A4Q9KMC1-F1
#
_entry.id   AF-A0A4Q9KMC1-F1
#
_cell.length_a   1.000
_cell.length_b   1.000
_cell.length_c   1.000
_cell.angle_alpha   90.00
_cell.angle_beta   90.00
_cell.angle_gamma   90.00
#
_symmetry.space_group_name_H-M   'P 1'
#
loop_
_entity.id
_entity.type
_entity.pdbx_description
1 polymer ?
#
loop_
_entity_poly.entity_id
_entity_poly.type
_entity_poly.pdbx_seq_one_letter_code
_entity_poly.pdbx_strand_id
1 'polypeptide(L)'
;MIKHGWSVVTRFETGSIFEHAASLWHTQLGYVDLHRRFPGVDLDAEAAFDVLWSERLERHIAHQPCPVPSTDGQRLILLLHAARGGGVRHPDAQLLWEGASADEQKRCRDLAARLDADLALAAASGRLDDFVGHPAEHLWRLLSANREPSRAEIFAARWRATPGLRARLHLLARVALLNTDHLSMRLGHAASRRDVLTAYAQRVPLFGREAGKAGRRLLARIRGRR
;
A
#
# COMPACT_ATOMS: atom_id res chain seq x y z
N MET A 1 10.93 -20.87 -3.87
CA MET A 1 11.46 -19.79 -4.74
C MET A 1 12.99 -19.68 -4.67
N ILE A 2 13.62 -19.46 -3.51
CA ILE A 2 15.09 -19.30 -3.42
C ILE A 2 15.87 -20.48 -4.01
N LYS A 3 15.46 -21.72 -3.70
CA LYS A 3 16.05 -22.94 -4.27
C LYS A 3 15.93 -23.04 -5.81
N HIS A 4 15.12 -22.18 -6.44
CA HIS A 4 14.86 -22.13 -7.87
C HIS A 4 15.39 -20.81 -8.48
N GLY A 5 16.48 -20.25 -7.96
CA GLY A 5 17.19 -19.12 -8.58
C GLY A 5 16.61 -17.73 -8.32
N TRP A 6 15.57 -17.61 -7.49
CA TRP A 6 15.01 -16.31 -7.13
C TRP A 6 15.83 -15.63 -6.03
N SER A 7 16.11 -14.34 -6.20
CA SER A 7 16.76 -13.47 -5.22
C SER A 7 15.76 -12.50 -4.61
N VAL A 8 15.79 -12.34 -3.29
CA VAL A 8 14.92 -11.35 -2.60
C VAL A 8 15.46 -9.95 -2.86
N VAL A 9 14.59 -9.07 -3.37
CA VAL A 9 14.90 -7.65 -3.59
C VAL A 9 14.33 -6.81 -2.46
N THR A 10 13.08 -7.06 -2.10
CA THR A 10 12.43 -6.46 -0.92
C THR A 10 11.71 -7.53 -0.12
N ARG A 11 11.68 -7.37 1.20
CA ARG A 11 10.95 -8.27 2.12
C ARG A 11 9.55 -7.71 2.38
N PHE A 12 8.67 -8.52 2.97
CA PHE A 12 7.32 -8.10 3.32
C PHE A 12 7.32 -6.86 4.21
N GLU A 13 8.26 -6.77 5.15
CA GLU A 13 8.36 -5.69 6.14
C GLU A 13 8.86 -4.36 5.54
N THR A 14 9.45 -4.41 4.35
CA THR A 14 10.23 -3.32 3.75
C THR A 14 9.77 -2.95 2.35
N GLY A 15 9.08 -3.84 1.64
CA GLY A 15 8.66 -3.64 0.25
C GLY A 15 7.56 -2.59 0.09
N SER A 16 6.79 -2.30 1.14
CA SER A 16 5.74 -1.29 1.09
C SER A 16 5.37 -0.77 2.47
N ILE A 17 4.83 0.45 2.54
CA ILE A 17 4.26 1.01 3.78
C ILE A 17 3.16 0.11 4.37
N PHE A 18 2.51 -0.72 3.55
CA PHE A 18 1.46 -1.65 3.98
C PHE A 18 1.99 -3.02 4.43
N GLU A 19 3.28 -3.26 4.30
CA GLU A 19 3.93 -4.52 4.67
C GLU A 19 3.20 -5.75 4.08
N HIS A 20 2.95 -5.75 2.78
CA HIS A 20 1.98 -6.65 2.14
C HIS A 20 2.58 -7.54 1.06
N ALA A 21 3.70 -7.13 0.47
CA ALA A 21 4.34 -7.84 -0.63
C ALA A 21 5.86 -7.85 -0.46
N ALA A 22 6.47 -8.88 -1.03
CA ALA A 22 7.91 -9.02 -1.20
C ALA A 22 8.21 -9.11 -2.69
N SER A 23 9.19 -8.34 -3.16
CA SER A 23 9.64 -8.40 -4.56
C SER A 23 10.83 -9.34 -4.68
N LEU A 24 10.78 -10.25 -5.64
CA LEU A 24 11.86 -11.17 -5.97
C LEU A 24 12.29 -10.97 -7.43
N TRP A 25 13.55 -11.25 -7.71
CA TRP A 25 14.14 -11.18 -9.05
C TRP A 25 14.65 -12.55 -9.49
N HIS A 26 14.42 -12.89 -10.75
CA HIS A 26 15.03 -14.04 -11.42
C HIS A 26 15.69 -13.57 -12.72
N THR A 27 16.89 -14.08 -13.03
CA THR A 27 17.67 -13.63 -14.19
C THR A 27 16.98 -13.85 -15.53
N GLN A 28 16.12 -14.87 -15.63
CA GLN A 28 15.37 -15.20 -16.85
C GLN A 28 13.92 -14.73 -16.85
N LEU A 29 13.30 -14.52 -15.67
CA LEU A 29 11.86 -14.26 -15.56
C LEU A 29 11.55 -12.83 -15.09
N GLY A 30 12.57 -12.06 -14.69
CA GLY A 30 12.40 -10.70 -14.21
C GLY A 30 11.87 -10.62 -12.78
N TYR A 31 11.06 -9.60 -12.51
CA TYR A 31 10.47 -9.34 -11.20
C TYR A 31 9.19 -10.13 -10.97
N VAL A 32 8.97 -10.54 -9.72
CA VAL A 32 7.67 -10.99 -9.23
C VAL A 32 7.40 -10.37 -7.87
N ASP A 33 6.17 -9.93 -7.66
CA ASP A 33 5.70 -9.46 -6.36
C ASP A 33 4.85 -10.55 -5.69
N LEU A 34 5.41 -11.16 -4.66
CA LEU A 34 4.69 -12.12 -3.82
C LEU A 34 3.85 -11.35 -2.80
N HIS A 35 2.53 -11.46 -2.91
CA HIS A 35 1.58 -10.81 -2.02
C HIS A 35 1.09 -11.78 -0.94
N ARG A 36 1.14 -11.38 0.33
CA ARG A 36 0.48 -12.10 1.43
C ARG A 36 -0.91 -11.54 1.77
N ARG A 37 -1.18 -10.32 1.31
CA ARG A 37 -2.47 -9.63 1.40
C ARG A 37 -2.48 -8.48 0.39
N PHE A 38 -3.66 -7.97 0.06
CA PHE A 38 -3.81 -6.77 -0.77
C PHE A 38 -4.25 -5.58 0.09
N PRO A 39 -3.54 -4.43 0.04
CA PRO A 39 -3.94 -3.26 0.80
C PRO A 39 -5.34 -2.79 0.39
N GLY A 40 -6.20 -2.59 1.38
CA GLY A 40 -7.62 -2.28 1.15
C GLY A 40 -8.54 -3.49 1.17
N VAL A 41 -8.01 -4.69 1.40
CA VAL A 41 -8.79 -5.85 1.86
C VAL A 41 -8.56 -5.94 3.37
N ASP A 42 -9.61 -5.70 4.15
CA ASP A 42 -9.55 -5.74 5.62
C ASP A 42 -9.98 -7.10 6.19
N LEU A 43 -10.52 -8.00 5.33
CA LEU A 43 -10.72 -9.41 5.66
C LEU A 43 -9.40 -10.12 5.98
N ASP A 44 -9.46 -11.14 6.85
CA ASP A 44 -8.31 -12.01 7.13
C ASP A 44 -7.69 -12.56 5.84
N ALA A 45 -6.37 -12.67 5.80
CA ALA A 45 -5.63 -12.98 4.58
C ALA A 45 -5.96 -14.37 4.00
N GLU A 46 -6.19 -15.37 4.85
CA GLU A 46 -6.53 -16.72 4.40
C GLU A 46 -7.95 -16.75 3.84
N ALA A 47 -8.90 -16.16 4.58
CA ALA A 47 -10.29 -16.03 4.12
C ALA A 47 -10.41 -15.20 2.83
N ALA A 48 -9.64 -14.11 2.70
CA ALA A 48 -9.60 -13.30 1.49
C ALA A 48 -9.01 -14.07 0.30
N PHE A 49 -7.98 -14.87 0.54
CA PHE A 49 -7.45 -15.76 -0.50
C PHE A 49 -8.51 -16.74 -0.95
N ASP A 50 -9.19 -17.43 -0.03
CA ASP A 50 -10.25 -18.39 -0.36
C ASP A 50 -11.38 -17.75 -1.17
N VAL A 51 -11.82 -16.54 -0.79
CA VAL A 51 -12.82 -15.78 -1.56
C VAL A 51 -12.33 -15.52 -2.99
N LEU A 52 -11.11 -15.00 -3.17
CA LEU A 52 -10.54 -14.70 -4.49
C LEU A 52 -10.25 -15.96 -5.32
N TRP A 53 -9.96 -17.08 -4.66
CA TRP A 53 -9.53 -18.34 -5.29
C TRP A 53 -10.69 -19.30 -5.60
N SER A 54 -11.84 -19.10 -4.96
CA SER A 54 -13.04 -19.92 -5.11
C SER A 54 -13.56 -19.98 -6.55
N GLU A 55 -13.52 -18.85 -7.26
CA GLU A 55 -13.98 -18.69 -8.64
C GLU A 55 -12.82 -18.53 -9.64
N ARG A 56 -11.63 -19.06 -9.30
CA ARG A 56 -10.45 -18.96 -10.16
C ARG A 56 -10.72 -19.53 -11.55
N LEU A 57 -10.06 -18.95 -12.53
CA LEU A 57 -10.07 -19.38 -13.92
C LEU A 57 -8.71 -19.97 -14.29
N GLU A 58 -8.69 -20.77 -15.34
CA GLU A 58 -7.44 -21.17 -15.99
C GLU A 58 -7.19 -20.27 -17.21
N ARG A 59 -5.95 -19.78 -17.32
CA ARG A 59 -5.45 -19.04 -18.49
C ARG A 59 -4.16 -19.66 -18.98
N HIS A 60 -4.02 -19.80 -20.30
CA HIS A 60 -2.80 -20.34 -20.89
C HIS A 60 -1.84 -19.18 -21.16
N ILE A 61 -0.71 -19.17 -20.46
CA ILE A 61 0.36 -18.18 -20.64
C ILE A 61 1.57 -18.93 -21.16
N ALA A 62 2.02 -18.61 -22.37
CA ALA A 62 3.10 -19.34 -23.05
C ALA A 62 2.86 -20.87 -23.07
N HIS A 63 1.64 -21.28 -23.42
CA HIS A 63 1.17 -22.68 -23.44
C HIS A 63 1.19 -23.41 -22.08
N GLN A 64 1.40 -22.69 -20.97
CA GLN A 64 1.29 -23.24 -19.62
C GLN A 64 -0.06 -22.88 -18.99
N PRO A 65 -0.81 -23.86 -18.44
CA PRO A 65 -2.04 -23.58 -17.71
C PRO A 65 -1.72 -22.88 -16.38
N CYS A 66 -2.21 -21.66 -16.23
CA CYS A 66 -1.99 -20.80 -15.08
C CYS A 66 -3.33 -20.50 -14.38
N PRO A 67 -3.51 -20.87 -13.11
CA PRO A 67 -4.67 -20.45 -12.35
C PRO A 67 -4.58 -18.95 -12.04
N VAL A 68 -5.67 -18.23 -12.27
CA VAL A 68 -5.80 -16.78 -12.01
C VAL A 68 -7.12 -16.52 -11.30
N PRO A 69 -7.25 -15.43 -10.52
CA PRO A 69 -8.55 -15.03 -9.97
C PRO A 69 -9.60 -14.84 -11.07
N SER A 70 -10.88 -14.84 -10.69
CA SER A 70 -11.97 -14.48 -11.60
C SER A 70 -11.74 -13.11 -12.23
N THR A 71 -12.40 -12.81 -13.36
CA THR A 71 -12.28 -11.49 -14.00
C THR A 71 -12.67 -10.36 -13.04
N ASP A 72 -13.69 -10.56 -12.21
CA ASP A 72 -14.11 -9.58 -11.20
C ASP A 72 -13.06 -9.46 -10.06
N GLY A 73 -12.41 -10.56 -9.68
CA GLY A 73 -11.27 -10.54 -8.75
C GLY A 73 -10.06 -9.78 -9.30
N GLN A 74 -9.71 -10.00 -10.56
CA GLN A 74 -8.64 -9.26 -11.24
C GLN A 74 -8.95 -7.76 -11.30
N ARG A 75 -10.18 -7.41 -11.71
CA ARG A 75 -10.69 -6.02 -11.74
C ARG A 75 -10.58 -5.35 -10.38
N LEU A 76 -11.08 -6.01 -9.32
CA LEU A 76 -11.04 -5.44 -7.98
C LEU A 76 -9.59 -5.21 -7.52
N ILE A 77 -8.68 -6.18 -7.68
CA ILE A 77 -7.27 -6.03 -7.28
C ILE A 77 -6.62 -4.82 -7.97
N LEU A 78 -6.88 -4.63 -9.27
CA LEU A 78 -6.36 -3.47 -10.03
C LEU A 78 -6.98 -2.15 -9.55
N LEU A 79 -8.27 -2.14 -9.19
CA LEU A 79 -8.90 -0.96 -8.59
C LEU A 79 -8.31 -0.63 -7.21
N LEU A 80 -8.02 -1.63 -6.38
CA LEU A 80 -7.35 -1.42 -5.08
C LEU A 80 -5.90 -0.92 -5.25
N HIS A 81 -5.24 -1.28 -6.35
CA HIS A 81 -3.96 -0.68 -6.73
C HIS A 81 -4.15 0.80 -7.13
N ALA A 82 -5.08 1.08 -8.04
CA ALA A 82 -5.41 2.43 -8.51
C ALA A 82 -5.78 3.39 -7.36
N ALA A 83 -6.55 2.90 -6.37
CA ALA A 83 -6.90 3.63 -5.15
C ALA A 83 -5.70 4.24 -4.42
N ARG A 84 -4.50 3.64 -4.55
CA ARG A 84 -3.26 4.07 -3.90
C ARG A 84 -2.27 4.76 -4.83
N GLY A 85 -2.59 4.84 -6.13
CA GLY A 85 -1.72 5.37 -7.17
C GLY A 85 -2.29 6.57 -7.93
N GLY A 86 -3.39 7.17 -7.45
CA GLY A 86 -4.05 8.31 -8.11
C GLY A 86 -5.58 8.27 -8.09
N GLY A 87 -6.17 7.22 -7.50
CA GLY A 87 -7.61 7.08 -7.35
C GLY A 87 -8.33 7.08 -8.70
N VAL A 88 -9.39 7.87 -8.79
CA VAL A 88 -10.23 8.04 -10.00
C VAL A 88 -9.42 8.42 -11.24
N ARG A 89 -8.31 9.13 -11.08
CA ARG A 89 -7.47 9.58 -12.22
C ARG A 89 -6.50 8.52 -12.71
N HIS A 90 -6.38 7.40 -12.00
CA HIS A 90 -5.49 6.32 -12.42
C HIS A 90 -6.07 5.63 -13.67
N PRO A 91 -5.25 5.30 -14.70
CA PRO A 91 -5.73 4.68 -15.92
C PRO A 91 -6.57 3.41 -15.69
N ASP A 92 -6.16 2.57 -14.73
CA ASP A 92 -6.93 1.38 -14.37
C ASP A 92 -8.30 1.71 -13.76
N ALA A 93 -8.44 2.80 -13.00
CA ALA A 93 -9.75 3.21 -12.49
C ALA A 93 -10.67 3.69 -13.61
N GLN A 94 -10.14 4.47 -14.56
CA GLN A 94 -10.89 4.91 -15.74
C GLN A 94 -11.35 3.73 -16.59
N LEU A 95 -10.45 2.78 -16.85
CA LEU A 95 -10.77 1.61 -17.67
C LEU A 95 -11.72 0.64 -16.97
N LEU A 96 -11.43 0.31 -15.70
CA LEU A 96 -12.06 -0.82 -15.01
C LEU A 96 -13.27 -0.44 -14.16
N TRP A 97 -13.46 0.85 -13.89
CA TRP A 97 -14.62 1.37 -13.17
C TRP A 97 -15.48 2.29 -14.04
N GLU A 98 -14.91 3.40 -14.55
CA GLU A 98 -15.70 4.37 -15.34
C GLU A 98 -16.17 3.76 -16.68
N GLY A 99 -15.30 2.97 -17.33
CA GLY A 99 -15.64 2.24 -18.56
C GLY A 99 -16.44 0.95 -18.35
N ALA A 100 -16.69 0.54 -17.11
CA ALA A 100 -17.41 -0.70 -16.80
C ALA A 100 -18.93 -0.48 -16.81
N SER A 101 -19.66 -1.50 -17.26
CA SER A 101 -21.12 -1.55 -17.18
C SER A 101 -21.63 -1.51 -15.74
N ALA A 102 -22.91 -1.16 -15.56
CA ALA A 102 -23.54 -1.13 -14.24
C ALA A 102 -23.48 -2.50 -13.53
N ASP A 103 -23.63 -3.60 -14.28
CA ASP A 103 -23.55 -4.97 -13.75
C ASP A 103 -22.13 -5.33 -13.33
N GLU A 104 -21.11 -4.93 -14.10
CA GLU A 104 -19.70 -5.13 -13.72
C GLU A 104 -19.34 -4.34 -12.46
N GLN A 105 -19.77 -3.08 -12.37
CA GLN A 105 -19.57 -2.29 -11.16
C GLN A 105 -20.30 -2.92 -9.96
N LYS A 106 -21.50 -3.46 -10.17
CA LYS A 106 -22.25 -4.17 -9.13
C LYS A 106 -21.49 -5.40 -8.64
N ARG A 107 -21.04 -6.27 -9.54
CA ARG A 107 -20.25 -7.47 -9.16
C ARG A 107 -18.96 -7.10 -8.44
N CYS A 108 -18.30 -6.02 -8.86
CA CYS A 108 -17.12 -5.51 -8.18
C CYS A 108 -17.42 -5.01 -6.76
N ARG A 109 -18.57 -4.34 -6.53
CA ARG A 109 -19.02 -3.96 -5.18
C ARG A 109 -19.37 -5.16 -4.33
N ASP A 110 -20.10 -6.13 -4.89
CA ASP A 110 -20.49 -7.34 -4.17
C ASP A 110 -19.24 -8.14 -3.73
N LEU A 111 -18.21 -8.22 -4.59
CA LEU A 111 -16.94 -8.83 -4.24
C LEU A 111 -16.15 -8.02 -3.21
N ALA A 112 -16.15 -6.68 -3.32
CA ALA A 112 -15.50 -5.83 -2.33
C ALA A 112 -16.12 -5.99 -0.93
N ALA A 113 -17.45 -6.06 -0.84
CA ALA A 113 -18.15 -6.31 0.42
C ALA A 113 -17.79 -7.67 1.03
N ARG A 114 -17.66 -8.72 0.21
CA ARG A 114 -17.20 -10.06 0.66
C ARG A 114 -15.77 -10.05 1.20
N LEU A 115 -14.95 -9.10 0.75
CA LEU A 115 -13.54 -8.96 1.10
C LEU A 115 -13.28 -7.86 2.15
N ASP A 116 -14.34 -7.21 2.65
CA ASP A 116 -14.24 -6.01 3.49
C ASP A 116 -13.30 -4.96 2.86
N ALA A 117 -13.62 -4.59 1.62
CA ALA A 117 -12.78 -3.73 0.76
C ALA A 117 -13.50 -2.48 0.26
N ASP A 118 -14.68 -2.17 0.81
CA ASP A 118 -15.56 -1.11 0.32
C ASP A 118 -14.90 0.28 0.36
N LEU A 119 -14.18 0.60 1.43
CA LEU A 119 -13.50 1.89 1.58
C LEU A 119 -12.42 2.10 0.50
N ALA A 120 -11.65 1.06 0.22
CA ALA A 120 -10.58 1.12 -0.76
C ALA A 120 -11.14 1.16 -2.18
N LEU A 121 -12.21 0.41 -2.47
CA LEU A 121 -12.96 0.55 -3.72
C LEU A 121 -13.53 1.96 -3.87
N ALA A 122 -14.08 2.55 -2.80
CA ALA A 122 -14.59 3.91 -2.79
C ALA A 122 -13.51 4.96 -3.14
N ALA A 123 -12.27 4.72 -2.71
CA ALA A 123 -11.10 5.54 -3.08
C ALA A 123 -10.75 5.45 -4.56
N ALA A 124 -10.89 4.28 -5.19
CA ALA A 124 -10.72 4.12 -6.63
C ALA A 124 -11.87 4.73 -7.43
N SER A 125 -13.10 4.66 -6.89
CA SER A 125 -14.33 5.03 -7.61
C SER A 125 -14.82 6.47 -7.36
N GLY A 126 -14.14 7.25 -6.53
CA GLY A 126 -14.55 8.63 -6.22
C GLY A 126 -15.72 8.74 -5.24
N ARG A 127 -15.93 7.71 -4.43
CA ARG A 127 -17.04 7.61 -3.46
C ARG A 127 -16.59 7.66 -2.01
N LEU A 128 -15.39 8.17 -1.74
CA LEU A 128 -14.86 8.25 -0.37
C LEU A 128 -15.72 9.09 0.57
N ASP A 129 -16.53 10.01 0.03
CA ASP A 129 -17.45 10.81 0.82
C ASP A 129 -18.60 9.96 1.43
N ASP A 130 -18.83 8.73 0.96
CA ASP A 130 -19.73 7.76 1.59
C ASP A 130 -19.16 7.22 2.93
N PHE A 131 -17.87 7.41 3.20
CA PHE A 131 -17.14 6.85 4.34
C PHE A 131 -16.65 7.89 5.33
N VAL A 132 -17.30 9.06 5.38
CA VAL A 132 -16.94 10.13 6.31
C VAL A 132 -16.94 9.62 7.76
N GLY A 133 -15.80 9.82 8.43
CA GLY A 133 -15.61 9.38 9.82
C GLY A 133 -15.02 7.99 9.97
N HIS A 134 -14.86 7.22 8.89
CA HIS A 134 -14.14 5.95 8.94
C HIS A 134 -12.68 6.18 9.38
N PRO A 135 -12.10 5.37 10.29
CA PRO A 135 -10.75 5.61 10.82
C PRO A 135 -9.67 5.72 9.74
N ALA A 136 -9.80 4.92 8.67
CA ALA A 136 -8.88 4.89 7.55
C ALA A 136 -9.24 5.86 6.39
N GLU A 137 -10.37 6.56 6.44
CA GLU A 137 -10.83 7.49 5.38
C GLU A 137 -9.73 8.48 4.98
N HIS A 138 -9.11 9.11 5.98
CA HIS A 138 -8.08 10.12 5.75
C HIS A 138 -6.83 9.55 5.05
N LEU A 139 -6.47 8.30 5.35
CA LEU A 139 -5.35 7.62 4.70
C LEU A 139 -5.67 7.37 3.23
N TRP A 140 -6.86 6.84 2.94
CA TRP A 140 -7.27 6.58 1.56
C TRP A 140 -7.41 7.86 0.74
N ARG A 141 -7.99 8.92 1.32
CA ARG A 141 -8.07 10.24 0.66
C ARG A 141 -6.70 10.82 0.36
N LEU A 142 -5.72 10.60 1.24
CA LEU A 142 -4.34 11.03 1.03
C LEU A 142 -3.65 10.24 -0.09
N LEU A 143 -3.85 8.92 -0.15
CA LEU A 143 -3.21 8.04 -1.14
C LEU A 143 -3.87 8.09 -2.52
N SER A 144 -5.17 8.38 -2.58
CA SER A 144 -5.92 8.53 -3.82
C SER A 144 -5.75 9.93 -4.43
N ALA A 145 -5.09 10.86 -3.73
CA ALA A 145 -4.83 12.19 -4.23
C ALA A 145 -3.80 12.13 -5.38
N ASN A 146 -3.98 12.98 -6.40
CA ASN A 146 -3.05 13.09 -7.52
C ASN A 146 -1.80 13.93 -7.17
N ARG A 147 -1.16 13.58 -6.05
CA ARG A 147 0.10 14.15 -5.59
C ARG A 147 0.83 13.13 -4.75
N GLU A 148 2.15 13.20 -4.72
CA GLU A 148 2.93 12.38 -3.79
C GLU A 148 2.75 12.91 -2.35
N PRO A 149 2.22 12.10 -1.42
CA PRO A 149 2.13 12.49 -0.03
C PRO A 149 3.49 12.39 0.65
N SER A 150 3.79 13.35 1.52
CA SER A 150 5.02 13.30 2.31
C SER A 150 4.97 12.15 3.33
N ARG A 151 6.15 11.67 3.75
CA ARG A 151 6.25 10.60 4.77
C ARG A 151 5.55 10.97 6.08
N ALA A 152 5.60 12.24 6.48
CA ALA A 152 4.94 12.73 7.68
C ALA A 152 3.40 12.68 7.55
N GLU A 153 2.85 13.04 6.39
CA GLU A 153 1.41 12.93 6.12
C GLU A 153 0.95 11.47 6.15
N ILE A 154 1.68 10.57 5.48
CA ILE A 154 1.38 9.13 5.49
C ILE A 154 1.41 8.60 6.93
N PHE A 155 2.43 8.95 7.71
CA PHE A 155 2.55 8.50 9.09
C PHE A 155 1.37 9.00 9.95
N ALA A 156 1.04 10.29 9.86
CA ALA A 156 -0.07 10.87 10.63
C ALA A 156 -1.42 10.21 10.27
N ALA A 157 -1.65 9.96 8.97
CA ALA A 157 -2.86 9.29 8.50
C ALA A 157 -2.92 7.82 8.96
N ARG A 158 -1.80 7.08 8.89
CA ARG A 158 -1.71 5.72 9.42
C ARG A 158 -1.92 5.67 10.93
N TRP A 159 -1.36 6.62 11.68
CA TRP A 159 -1.53 6.70 13.12
C TRP A 159 -3.00 6.88 13.51
N ARG A 160 -3.72 7.75 12.79
CA ARG A 160 -5.17 7.95 12.95
C ARG A 160 -5.96 6.68 12.61
N ALA A 161 -5.57 5.99 11.54
CA ALA A 161 -6.22 4.77 11.07
C ALA A 161 -5.93 3.52 11.92
N THR A 162 -4.91 3.57 12.80
CA THR A 162 -4.46 2.41 13.57
C THR A 162 -5.04 2.43 14.99
N PRO A 163 -6.02 1.56 15.30
CA PRO A 163 -6.47 1.37 16.68
C PRO A 163 -5.49 0.50 17.46
N GLY A 164 -5.45 0.68 18.78
CA GLY A 164 -4.70 -0.16 19.71
C GLY A 164 -3.23 0.22 19.92
N LEU A 165 -2.77 0.05 21.16
CA LEU A 165 -1.42 0.44 21.59
C LEU A 165 -0.32 -0.37 20.89
N ARG A 166 -0.51 -1.70 20.77
CA ARG A 166 0.47 -2.59 20.14
C ARG A 166 0.74 -2.23 18.68
N ALA A 167 -0.31 -1.97 17.90
CA ALA A 167 -0.18 -1.60 16.50
C ALA A 167 0.46 -0.22 16.31
N ARG A 168 0.18 0.73 17.22
CA ARG A 168 0.84 2.03 17.25
C ARG A 168 2.33 1.95 17.60
N LEU A 169 2.71 1.10 18.56
CA LEU A 169 4.12 0.84 18.89
C LEU A 169 4.85 0.20 17.71
N HIS A 170 4.21 -0.75 17.02
CA HIS A 170 4.75 -1.33 15.79
C HIS A 170 4.99 -0.26 14.71
N LEU A 171 4.03 0.65 14.50
CA LEU A 171 4.16 1.75 13.55
C LEU A 171 5.34 2.69 13.90
N LEU A 172 5.54 3.01 15.18
CA LEU A 172 6.68 3.81 15.64
C LEU A 172 8.02 3.12 15.39
N ALA A 173 8.11 1.83 15.73
CA ALA A 173 9.32 1.04 15.49
C ALA A 173 9.71 1.06 13.99
N ARG A 174 8.73 0.95 13.10
CA ARG A 174 8.97 0.97 11.64
C ARG A 174 9.47 2.31 11.11
N VAL A 175 9.07 3.43 11.70
CA VAL A 175 9.60 4.76 11.32
C VAL A 175 11.05 4.94 11.81
N ALA A 176 11.34 4.43 13.01
CA ALA A 176 12.68 4.49 13.58
C ALA A 176 13.68 3.62 12.80
N LEU A 177 13.23 2.47 12.29
CA LEU A 177 14.05 1.57 11.50
C LEU A 177 14.30 2.13 10.09
N LEU A 178 15.55 2.08 9.65
CA LEU A 178 15.92 2.40 8.29
C LEU A 178 15.54 1.23 7.39
N ASN A 179 14.82 1.51 6.31
CA ASN A 179 14.52 0.51 5.30
C ASN A 179 15.79 0.20 4.49
N THR A 180 16.47 -0.88 4.89
CA THR A 180 17.75 -1.32 4.30
C THR A 180 17.59 -1.83 2.88
N ASP A 181 16.43 -2.38 2.52
CA ASP A 181 16.17 -2.88 1.17
C ASP A 181 16.02 -1.71 0.21
N HIS A 182 15.24 -0.70 0.59
CA HIS A 182 15.15 0.55 -0.18
C HIS A 182 16.49 1.28 -0.24
N LEU A 183 17.31 1.23 0.82
CA LEU A 183 18.66 1.77 0.77
C LEU A 183 19.51 1.02 -0.25
N SER A 184 19.45 -0.31 -0.26
CA SER A 184 20.18 -1.16 -1.21
C SER A 184 19.77 -0.88 -2.65
N MET A 185 18.47 -0.75 -2.93
CA MET A 185 17.96 -0.38 -4.25
C MET A 185 18.48 0.98 -4.71
N ARG A 186 18.48 1.98 -3.81
CA ARG A 186 19.00 3.33 -4.12
C ARG A 186 20.51 3.32 -4.38
N LEU A 187 21.25 2.44 -3.71
CA LEU A 187 22.71 2.32 -3.86
C LEU A 187 23.12 1.43 -5.04
N GLY A 188 22.20 0.62 -5.57
CA GLY A 188 22.50 -0.37 -6.62
C GLY A 188 23.30 -1.59 -6.13
N HIS A 189 23.51 -1.73 -4.82
CA HIS A 189 24.18 -2.86 -4.19
C HIS A 189 23.61 -3.15 -2.80
N ALA A 190 23.90 -4.32 -2.24
CA ALA A 190 23.50 -4.65 -0.88
C ALA A 190 24.07 -3.62 0.12
N ALA A 191 23.20 -3.02 0.93
CA ALA A 191 23.61 -1.98 1.88
C ALA A 191 24.57 -2.54 2.94
N SER A 192 25.76 -1.96 3.03
CA SER A 192 26.73 -2.30 4.07
C SER A 192 26.38 -1.62 5.40
N ARG A 193 27.02 -2.05 6.49
CA ARG A 193 26.87 -1.39 7.81
C ARG A 193 27.25 0.10 7.75
N ARG A 194 28.23 0.47 6.92
CA ARG A 194 28.65 1.87 6.75
C ARG A 194 27.57 2.69 6.05
N ASP A 195 26.92 2.13 5.03
CA ASP A 195 25.83 2.81 4.31
C ASP A 195 24.65 3.08 5.22
N VAL A 196 24.30 2.10 6.07
CA VAL A 196 23.24 2.24 7.07
C VAL A 196 23.57 3.35 8.07
N LEU A 197 24.78 3.38 8.61
CA LEU A 197 25.21 4.44 9.55
C LEU A 197 25.21 5.83 8.89
N THR A 198 25.74 5.95 7.67
CA THR A 198 25.70 7.19 6.90
C THR A 198 24.27 7.66 6.66
N ALA A 199 23.37 6.75 6.27
CA ALA A 199 21.97 7.07 6.04
C ALA A 199 21.25 7.49 7.33
N TYR A 200 21.59 6.90 8.48
CA TYR A 200 21.12 7.35 9.79
C TYR A 200 21.66 8.74 10.16
N ALA A 201 22.95 9.00 9.97
CA ALA A 201 23.56 10.31 10.23
C ALA A 201 22.91 11.42 9.39
N GLN A 202 22.55 11.13 8.14
CA GLN A 202 21.81 12.05 7.26
C GLN A 202 20.35 12.29 7.70
N ARG A 203 19.74 11.39 8.51
CA ARG A 203 18.39 11.60 9.06
C ARG A 203 18.38 12.57 10.25
N VAL A 204 19.46 12.69 11.02
CA VAL A 204 19.52 13.52 12.23
C VAL A 204 19.21 15.01 11.96
N PRO A 205 19.73 15.67 10.91
CA PRO A 205 19.40 17.06 10.60
C PRO A 205 17.93 17.27 10.15
N LEU A 206 17.30 16.25 9.56
CA LEU A 206 15.91 16.31 9.09
C LEU A 206 14.92 16.26 10.26
N PHE A 207 15.13 15.37 11.23
CA PHE A 207 14.30 15.30 12.43
C PHE A 207 14.39 16.58 13.30
N GLY A 208 15.60 17.15 13.44
CA GLY A 208 15.78 18.42 14.17
C GLY A 208 15.07 19.61 13.50
N ARG A 209 15.12 19.69 12.15
CA ARG A 209 14.46 20.76 11.38
C ARG A 209 12.94 20.63 11.36
N GLU A 210 12.41 19.42 11.25
CA GLU A 210 10.96 19.17 11.27
C GLU A 210 10.36 19.35 12.68
N ALA A 211 11.03 18.86 13.73
CA ALA A 211 10.63 19.09 15.12
C ALA A 211 10.62 20.59 15.45
N GLY A 212 11.62 21.35 15.00
CA GLY A 212 11.66 22.80 15.16
C GLY A 212 10.56 23.55 14.38
N LYS A 213 10.14 23.06 13.21
CA LYS A 213 9.00 23.62 12.47
C LYS A 213 7.66 23.30 13.15
N ALA A 214 7.49 22.08 13.66
CA ALA A 214 6.29 21.69 14.40
C ALA A 214 6.15 22.46 15.73
N GLY A 215 7.24 22.62 16.49
CA GLY A 215 7.26 23.42 17.73
C GLY A 215 6.92 24.89 17.50
N ARG A 216 7.44 25.50 16.42
CA ARG A 216 7.09 26.88 16.03
C ARG A 216 5.62 27.03 15.65
N ARG A 217 5.04 26.06 14.93
CA ARG A 217 3.62 26.06 14.58
C ARG A 217 2.72 25.91 15.82
N LEU A 218 3.12 25.08 16.78
CA LEU A 218 2.40 24.91 18.05
C LEU A 218 2.45 26.20 18.89
N LEU A 219 3.63 26.81 19.02
CA LEU A 219 3.82 28.09 19.72
C LEU A 219 3.06 29.24 19.07
N ALA A 220 3.01 29.30 17.73
CA ALA A 220 2.20 30.28 17.01
C ALA A 220 0.69 30.09 17.27
N ARG A 221 0.21 28.85 17.36
CA ARG A 221 -1.18 28.51 17.67
C ARG A 221 -1.59 28.85 19.10
N ILE A 222 -0.65 28.79 20.04
CA ILE A 222 -0.83 29.19 21.44
C ILE A 222 -0.82 30.72 21.57
N ARG A 223 0.01 31.42 20.79
CA ARG A 223 0.09 32.89 20.79
C ARG A 223 -1.07 33.58 20.08
N GLY A 224 -1.69 32.95 19.08
CA GLY A 224 -2.86 33.49 18.37
C GLY A 224 -4.22 33.22 19.03
N ARG A 225 -4.23 32.70 20.26
CA ARG A 225 -5.43 32.42 21.08
C ARG A 225 -5.53 33.31 22.33
N ARG A 226 -4.70 34.36 22.41
CA ARG A 226 -4.79 35.41 23.43
C ARG A 226 -5.37 36.67 22.83
#